data_AF-I7II28-F1
#
_entry.id   AF-I7II28-F1
#
_cell.length_a   1.000
_cell.length_b   1.000
_cell.length_c   1.000
_cell.angle_alpha   90.00
_cell.angle_beta   90.00
_cell.angle_gamma   90.00
#
_symmetry.space_group_name_H-M   'P 1'
#
loop_
_entity.id
_entity.type
_entity.pdbx_description
1 polymer ?
#
loop_
_entity_poly.entity_id
_entity_poly.type
_entity_poly.pdbx_seq_one_letter_code
_entity_poly.pdbx_strand_id
1 'polypeptide(L)'
;DFVFGTFMRGLIHIGDKNFSGGRLGDPGSTGLSLSLKQRGFPLSRLKTGTPPRLLASSIDFSMTEEQAGDIGVGFVHRATPFTPPLPQVSCYITHTTEQTKEIISKNIHLSALYGGRIEGIGPRYCPSIEDKVIKFSEKDRHLIFLEPEGINTREVY
;
A
#
# COMPACT_ATOMS: atom_id res chain seq x y z
N ASP A 1 -16.26 -3.26 21.48
CA ASP A 1 -15.32 -2.52 20.62
C ASP A 1 -15.91 -2.25 19.26
N PHE A 2 -15.72 -1.04 18.75
CA PHE A 2 -16.09 -0.73 17.38
C PHE A 2 -14.88 -0.84 16.45
N VAL A 3 -15.02 -1.51 15.31
CA VAL A 3 -13.96 -1.66 14.31
C VAL A 3 -14.44 -1.03 12.99
N PHE A 4 -13.75 0.01 12.54
CA PHE A 4 -14.20 0.83 11.41
C PHE A 4 -13.30 0.77 10.17
N GLY A 5 -12.08 0.25 10.32
CA GLY A 5 -11.06 0.29 9.28
C GLY A 5 -10.90 1.69 8.68
N THR A 6 -10.86 1.76 7.35
CA THR A 6 -10.71 3.00 6.57
C THR A 6 -12.03 3.66 6.17
N PHE A 7 -13.17 3.14 6.64
CA PHE A 7 -14.49 3.55 6.14
C PHE A 7 -15.02 4.85 6.73
N MET A 8 -14.74 5.13 8.01
CA MET A 8 -15.30 6.29 8.70
C MET A 8 -14.79 7.59 8.10
N ARG A 9 -15.67 8.33 7.42
CA ARG A 9 -15.36 9.53 6.62
C ARG A 9 -14.19 9.28 5.68
N GLY A 10 -14.11 8.08 5.10
CA GLY A 10 -13.07 7.71 4.15
C GLY A 10 -13.07 8.64 2.93
N LEU A 11 -11.87 9.06 2.52
CA LEU A 11 -11.64 9.90 1.35
C LEU A 11 -10.46 9.30 0.59
N ILE A 12 -10.70 8.94 -0.66
CA ILE A 12 -9.69 8.38 -1.56
C ILE A 12 -9.06 9.54 -2.32
N HIS A 13 -7.73 9.50 -2.47
CA HIS A 13 -6.96 10.48 -3.23
C HIS A 13 -6.18 9.79 -4.34
N ILE A 14 -6.31 10.28 -5.56
CA ILE A 14 -5.52 9.85 -6.73
C ILE A 14 -5.08 11.12 -7.46
N GLY A 15 -3.84 11.53 -7.22
CA GLY A 15 -3.29 12.77 -7.75
C GLY A 15 -4.07 14.01 -7.28
N ASP A 16 -4.74 14.67 -8.21
CA ASP A 16 -5.61 15.82 -7.96
C ASP A 16 -7.07 15.46 -7.68
N LYS A 17 -7.49 14.23 -8.01
CA LYS A 17 -8.85 13.75 -7.78
C LYS A 17 -9.02 13.22 -6.36
N ASN A 18 -10.16 13.52 -5.76
CA ASN A 18 -10.59 12.88 -4.53
C ASN A 18 -12.10 12.58 -4.56
N PHE A 19 -12.50 11.54 -3.84
CA PHE A 19 -13.89 11.13 -3.73
C PHE A 19 -14.10 10.31 -2.46
N SER A 20 -15.33 10.32 -1.93
CA SER A 20 -15.65 9.57 -0.72
C SER A 20 -15.60 8.07 -1.00
N GLY A 21 -14.95 7.33 -0.10
CA GLY A 21 -14.84 5.88 -0.20
C GLY A 21 -14.05 5.33 0.99
N GLY A 22 -14.46 4.17 1.50
CA GLY A 22 -13.71 3.47 2.53
C GLY A 22 -12.55 2.67 1.93
N ARG A 23 -12.80 2.04 0.79
CA ARG A 23 -11.85 1.37 -0.09
C ARG A 23 -12.21 1.71 -1.53
N LEU A 24 -11.31 1.48 -2.47
CA LEU A 24 -11.63 1.70 -3.88
C LEU A 24 -12.81 0.81 -4.30
N GLY A 25 -13.92 1.42 -4.72
CA GLY A 25 -15.18 0.73 -5.04
C GLY A 25 -16.20 0.65 -3.90
N ASP A 26 -15.79 0.87 -2.65
CA ASP A 26 -16.68 0.78 -1.48
C ASP A 26 -17.02 2.17 -0.89
N PRO A 27 -18.30 2.47 -0.60
CA PRO A 27 -18.68 3.75 -0.04
C PRO A 27 -18.12 3.96 1.38
N GLY A 28 -17.82 5.22 1.71
CA GLY A 28 -17.47 5.61 3.08
C GLY A 28 -18.70 5.69 3.99
N SER A 29 -18.48 5.61 5.31
CA SER A 29 -19.53 5.78 6.32
C SER A 29 -19.44 7.16 6.99
N THR A 30 -20.56 7.83 7.22
CA THR A 30 -20.58 9.22 7.73
C THR A 30 -21.34 9.39 9.05
N GLY A 31 -22.46 8.68 9.25
CA GLY A 31 -23.37 8.91 10.39
C GLY A 31 -22.73 8.78 11.77
N LEU A 32 -21.92 7.74 11.99
CA LEU A 32 -21.33 7.47 13.30
C LEU A 32 -20.31 8.55 13.72
N SER A 33 -19.51 9.04 12.77
CA SER A 33 -18.54 10.10 13.05
C SER A 33 -19.21 11.39 13.55
N LEU A 34 -20.40 11.73 13.02
CA LEU A 34 -21.18 12.87 13.48
C LEU A 34 -21.70 12.63 14.90
N SER A 35 -22.21 11.42 15.17
CA SER A 35 -22.71 11.03 16.50
C SER A 35 -21.62 11.04 17.58
N LEU A 36 -20.39 10.65 17.25
CA LEU A 36 -19.24 10.70 18.15
C LEU A 36 -18.84 12.16 18.42
N LYS A 37 -18.75 12.99 17.37
CA LYS A 37 -18.44 14.41 17.52
C LYS A 37 -19.47 15.15 18.39
N GLN A 38 -20.76 14.86 18.20
CA GLN A 38 -21.85 15.42 19.03
C GLN A 38 -21.75 15.05 20.51
N ARG A 39 -21.14 13.90 20.83
CA ARG A 39 -20.90 13.45 22.21
C ARG A 39 -19.58 13.97 22.80
N GLY A 40 -18.88 14.86 22.10
CA GLY A 40 -17.64 15.47 22.56
C GLY A 40 -16.38 14.64 22.31
N PHE A 41 -16.45 13.56 21.53
CA PHE A 41 -15.25 12.79 21.19
C PHE A 41 -14.41 13.55 20.15
N PRO A 42 -13.09 13.71 20.39
CA PRO A 42 -12.19 14.29 19.40
C PRO A 42 -12.02 13.33 18.21
N LEU A 43 -12.05 13.86 16.99
CA LEU A 43 -11.86 13.09 15.76
C LEU A 43 -10.73 13.68 14.94
N SER A 44 -9.82 12.83 14.48
CA SER A 44 -8.68 13.18 13.63
C SER A 44 -8.69 12.37 12.35
N ARG A 45 -7.97 12.84 11.32
CA ARG A 45 -7.76 12.10 10.06
C ARG A 45 -6.34 11.55 10.00
N LEU A 46 -6.25 10.28 9.61
CA LEU A 46 -5.01 9.61 9.23
C LEU A 46 -5.04 9.32 7.74
N LYS A 47 -3.86 9.09 7.16
CA LYS A 47 -3.70 8.72 5.76
C LYS A 47 -2.80 7.50 5.63
N THR A 48 -3.11 6.66 4.65
CA THR A 48 -2.30 5.55 4.20
C THR A 48 -2.40 5.44 2.69
N GLY A 49 -1.39 4.87 2.05
CA GLY A 49 -1.36 4.60 0.61
C GLY A 49 -1.36 3.10 0.33
N THR A 50 -1.68 2.74 -0.90
CA THR A 50 -1.54 1.38 -1.43
C THR A 50 -0.96 1.49 -2.84
N PRO A 51 -0.08 0.58 -3.28
CA PRO A 51 0.45 0.57 -4.63
C PRO A 51 -0.65 0.18 -5.65
N PRO A 52 -0.42 0.48 -6.93
CA PRO A 52 -1.25 -0.06 -8.01
C PRO A 52 -1.13 -1.58 -8.06
N ARG A 53 -2.18 -2.26 -8.54
CA ARG A 53 -2.11 -3.69 -8.88
C ARG A 53 -1.71 -3.81 -10.34
N LEU A 54 -0.74 -4.66 -10.62
CA LEU A 54 -0.21 -4.91 -11.95
C LEU A 54 -0.76 -6.23 -12.50
N LEU A 55 -0.91 -6.31 -13.81
CA LEU A 55 -1.25 -7.57 -14.48
C LEU A 55 0.03 -8.40 -14.63
N ALA A 56 0.06 -9.60 -14.05
CA ALA A 56 1.22 -10.50 -14.04
C ALA A 56 1.80 -10.73 -15.44
N SER A 57 0.95 -10.91 -16.46
CA SER A 57 1.41 -11.15 -17.83
C SER A 57 2.04 -9.95 -18.52
N SER A 58 2.01 -8.76 -17.91
CA SER A 58 2.72 -7.57 -18.39
C SER A 58 4.09 -7.36 -17.73
N ILE A 59 4.49 -8.25 -16.83
CA ILE A 59 5.76 -8.18 -16.10
C ILE A 59 6.72 -9.20 -16.71
N ASP A 60 7.94 -8.75 -17.01
CA ASP A 60 9.05 -9.64 -17.36
C ASP A 60 9.78 -10.10 -16.08
N PHE A 61 9.36 -11.25 -15.56
CA PHE A 61 9.95 -11.83 -14.35
C PHE A 61 11.38 -12.36 -14.57
N SER A 62 11.84 -12.54 -15.81
CA SER A 62 13.22 -12.98 -16.07
C SER A 62 14.26 -11.94 -15.65
N MET A 63 13.84 -10.68 -15.52
CA MET A 63 14.64 -9.55 -15.08
C MET A 63 14.53 -9.29 -13.56
N THR A 64 13.94 -10.23 -12.81
CA THR A 64 13.72 -10.13 -11.36
C THR A 64 14.42 -11.25 -10.61
N GLU A 65 14.68 -11.05 -9.33
CA GLU A 65 15.22 -12.09 -8.45
C GLU A 65 14.07 -12.83 -7.77
N GLU A 66 14.00 -14.15 -7.94
CA GLU A 66 12.99 -14.98 -7.28
C GLU A 66 13.32 -15.12 -5.79
N GLN A 67 12.31 -14.91 -4.94
CA GLN A 67 12.36 -15.17 -3.51
C GLN A 67 11.29 -16.21 -3.13
N ALA A 68 11.73 -17.47 -3.05
CA ALA A 68 10.90 -18.57 -2.59
C ALA A 68 10.71 -18.53 -1.05
N GLY A 69 9.58 -19.07 -0.58
CA GLY A 69 9.32 -19.24 0.85
C GLY A 69 10.13 -20.38 1.47
N ASP A 70 10.32 -20.31 2.79
CA ASP A 70 11.02 -21.34 3.56
C ASP A 70 10.21 -22.64 3.69
N ILE A 71 10.90 -23.77 3.65
CA ILE A 71 10.30 -25.10 3.81
C ILE A 71 9.99 -25.36 5.29
N GLY A 72 8.79 -25.86 5.58
CA GLY A 72 8.44 -26.31 6.94
C GLY A 72 8.00 -25.19 7.89
N VAL A 73 7.95 -23.93 7.42
CA VAL A 73 7.59 -22.76 8.22
C VAL A 73 6.10 -22.44 8.08
N GLY A 74 5.42 -22.24 9.21
CA GLY A 74 4.01 -21.85 9.24
C GLY A 74 3.72 -20.82 10.33
N PHE A 75 2.50 -20.28 10.34
CA PHE A 75 2.10 -19.19 11.24
C PHE A 75 1.97 -19.57 12.72
N VAL A 76 1.78 -20.87 13.01
CA VAL A 76 1.50 -21.38 14.36
C VAL A 76 2.64 -22.26 14.80
N HIS A 77 3.06 -22.10 16.06
CA HIS A 77 4.05 -22.97 16.67
C HIS A 77 3.58 -24.43 16.64
N ARG A 78 4.44 -25.33 16.16
CA ARG A 78 4.14 -26.75 15.98
C ARG A 78 5.33 -27.58 16.43
N ALA A 79 5.04 -28.77 16.94
CA ALA A 79 6.05 -29.75 17.30
C ALA A 79 6.68 -30.42 16.05
N THR A 80 6.00 -30.39 14.91
CA THR A 80 6.46 -30.94 13.64
C THR A 80 6.52 -29.87 12.55
N PRO A 81 7.36 -30.04 11.50
CA PRO A 81 7.41 -29.11 10.38
C PRO A 81 6.05 -28.87 9.75
N PHE A 82 5.76 -27.63 9.37
CA PHE A 82 4.51 -27.27 8.72
C PHE A 82 4.50 -27.74 7.26
N THR A 83 3.42 -28.41 6.86
CA THR A 83 3.14 -28.67 5.44
C THR A 83 2.02 -27.75 4.98
N PRO A 84 2.30 -26.81 4.05
CA PRO A 84 1.27 -25.93 3.53
C PRO A 84 0.17 -26.71 2.81
N PRO A 85 -1.13 -26.40 3.05
CA PRO A 85 -2.23 -27.07 2.38
C PRO A 85 -2.43 -26.62 0.92
N LEU A 86 -1.74 -25.54 0.51
CA LEU A 86 -1.77 -24.97 -0.83
C LEU A 86 -0.36 -24.91 -1.42
N PRO A 87 -0.23 -24.93 -2.75
CA PRO A 87 1.03 -24.65 -3.42
C PRO A 87 1.61 -23.32 -2.92
N GLN A 88 2.89 -23.33 -2.57
CA GLN A 88 3.62 -22.10 -2.28
C GLN A 88 4.02 -21.45 -3.60
N VAL A 89 3.87 -20.13 -3.68
CA VAL A 89 4.30 -19.33 -4.82
C VAL A 89 5.40 -18.37 -4.37
N SER A 90 6.35 -18.09 -5.26
CA SER A 90 7.45 -17.17 -4.97
C SER A 90 7.01 -15.73 -5.08
N CYS A 91 7.62 -14.87 -4.27
CA CYS A 91 7.65 -13.43 -4.53
C CYS A 91 8.85 -13.12 -5.43
N TYR A 92 8.87 -11.92 -6.01
CA TYR A 92 9.97 -11.48 -6.85
C TYR A 92 10.48 -10.12 -6.40
N ILE A 93 11.79 -9.93 -6.55
CA ILE A 93 12.48 -8.73 -6.11
C ILE A 93 12.94 -7.95 -7.34
N THR A 94 12.67 -6.64 -7.31
CA THR A 94 13.21 -5.68 -8.25
C THR A 94 13.57 -4.36 -7.56
N HIS A 95 14.10 -3.41 -8.31
CA HIS A 95 14.55 -2.13 -7.77
C HIS A 95 14.12 -0.97 -8.65
N THR A 96 13.85 0.18 -8.04
CA THR A 96 13.72 1.43 -8.78
C THR A 96 15.06 1.83 -9.41
N THR A 97 15.01 2.68 -10.43
CA THR A 97 16.18 3.26 -11.10
C THR A 97 16.27 4.77 -10.85
N GLU A 98 17.38 5.39 -11.25
CA GLU A 98 17.51 6.84 -11.27
C GLU A 98 16.42 7.50 -12.13
N GLN A 99 16.11 6.92 -13.29
CA GLN A 99 14.99 7.38 -14.13
C GLN A 99 13.65 7.36 -13.39
N THR A 100 13.42 6.36 -12.53
CA THR A 100 12.19 6.29 -11.70
C THR A 100 12.13 7.48 -10.74
N LYS A 101 13.25 7.81 -10.11
CA LYS A 101 13.39 8.94 -9.20
C LYS A 101 13.17 10.28 -9.90
N GLU A 102 13.71 10.45 -11.10
CA GLU A 102 13.50 11.64 -11.94
C GLU A 102 12.02 11.83 -12.28
N ILE A 103 11.34 10.77 -12.73
CA ILE A 103 9.92 10.80 -13.08
C ILE A 103 9.08 11.21 -11.86
N ILE A 104 9.34 10.61 -10.70
CA ILE A 104 8.64 10.94 -9.46
C ILE A 104 8.90 12.40 -9.07
N SER A 105 10.16 12.83 -9.08
CA SER A 105 10.55 14.19 -8.67
C SER A 105 9.93 15.26 -9.57
N LYS A 106 9.93 15.04 -10.89
CA LYS A 106 9.29 15.95 -11.86
C LYS A 106 7.78 16.10 -11.64
N ASN A 107 7.12 15.04 -11.18
CA ASN A 107 5.67 15.00 -11.01
C ASN A 107 5.22 15.10 -9.54
N ILE A 108 6.12 15.42 -8.61
CA ILE A 108 5.82 15.43 -7.17
C ILE A 108 4.67 16.38 -6.81
N HIS A 109 4.54 17.49 -7.55
CA HIS A 109 3.47 18.48 -7.41
C HIS A 109 2.07 17.92 -7.73
N LEU A 110 1.98 16.83 -8.48
CA LEU A 110 0.73 16.14 -8.77
C LEU A 110 0.31 15.19 -7.63
N SER A 111 1.24 14.76 -6.77
CA SER A 111 0.92 13.89 -5.63
C SER A 111 -0.06 14.58 -4.69
N ALA A 112 -1.06 13.83 -4.22
CA ALA A 112 -1.97 14.31 -3.18
C ALA A 112 -1.21 14.64 -1.87
N LEU A 113 -0.10 13.95 -1.61
CA LEU A 113 0.74 14.12 -0.42
C LEU A 113 1.46 15.48 -0.41
N TYR A 114 2.02 15.87 -1.55
CA TYR A 114 2.86 17.06 -1.69
C TYR A 114 2.13 18.25 -2.32
N GLY A 115 1.01 18.02 -3.01
CA GLY A 115 0.19 19.05 -3.64
C GLY A 115 -0.78 19.78 -2.69
N GLY A 116 -0.65 19.61 -1.37
CA GLY A 116 -1.47 20.31 -0.37
C GLY A 116 -2.93 19.85 -0.27
N ARG A 117 -3.29 18.69 -0.85
CA ARG A 117 -4.69 18.22 -0.95
C ARG A 117 -5.12 17.26 0.15
N ILE A 118 -4.18 16.76 0.96
CA ILE A 118 -4.51 15.81 2.04
C ILE A 118 -4.53 16.51 3.39
N GLU A 119 -5.68 16.44 4.04
CA GLU A 119 -5.83 16.74 5.47
C GLU A 119 -5.57 15.48 6.30
N GLY A 120 -4.53 15.51 7.13
CA GLY A 120 -4.26 14.44 8.09
C GLY A 120 -2.78 14.25 8.39
N ILE A 121 -2.51 13.83 9.62
CA ILE A 121 -1.16 13.49 10.06
C ILE A 121 -0.81 12.14 9.42
N GLY A 122 0.21 12.14 8.57
CA GLY A 122 0.78 10.89 8.06
C GLY A 122 1.42 10.09 9.20
N PRO A 123 1.48 8.76 9.10
CA PRO A 123 2.33 8.00 10.00
C PRO A 123 3.77 8.56 9.98
N ARG A 124 4.47 8.47 11.11
CA ARG A 124 5.86 8.94 11.21
C ARG A 124 6.80 8.23 10.23
N TYR A 125 6.45 7.02 9.81
CA TYR A 125 7.15 6.28 8.76
C TYR A 125 6.56 6.66 7.39
N CYS A 126 7.42 6.72 6.37
CA CYS A 126 7.09 7.20 5.02
C CYS A 126 6.64 6.00 4.17
N PRO A 127 5.33 5.73 4.01
CA PRO A 127 4.91 4.51 3.33
C PRO A 127 5.08 4.63 1.81
N SER A 128 4.87 5.82 1.25
CA SER A 128 4.78 6.00 -0.20
C SER A 128 6.14 6.20 -0.85
N ILE A 129 6.27 5.71 -2.09
CA ILE A 129 7.52 5.77 -2.84
C ILE A 129 7.95 7.21 -3.11
N GLU A 130 6.99 8.10 -3.37
CA GLU A 130 7.27 9.52 -3.59
C GLU A 130 7.81 10.22 -2.34
N ASP A 131 7.35 9.82 -1.14
CA ASP A 131 7.88 10.35 0.11
C ASP A 131 9.29 9.80 0.41
N LYS A 132 9.53 8.52 0.09
CA LYS A 132 10.86 7.89 0.22
C LYS A 132 11.89 8.56 -0.70
N VAL A 133 11.53 8.85 -1.95
CA VAL A 133 12.40 9.52 -2.91
C VAL A 133 12.84 10.91 -2.42
N ILE A 134 11.94 11.67 -1.80
CA ILE A 134 12.25 13.02 -1.28
C ILE A 134 13.08 12.95 0.01
N LYS A 135 12.70 12.09 0.96
CA LYS A 135 13.35 12.03 2.28
C LYS A 135 14.67 11.29 2.28
N PHE A 136 14.83 10.31 1.40
CA PHE A 136 16.04 9.50 1.24
C PHE A 136 16.65 9.75 -0.14
N SER A 137 16.82 11.02 -0.49
CA SER A 137 17.32 11.44 -1.80
C SER A 137 18.77 11.00 -2.07
N GLU A 138 19.51 10.56 -1.06
CA GLU A 138 20.84 9.99 -1.19
C GLU A 138 20.83 8.52 -1.65
N LYS A 139 19.68 7.85 -1.64
CA LYS A 139 19.56 6.47 -2.11
C LYS A 139 19.49 6.43 -3.64
N ASP A 140 20.30 5.55 -4.23
CA ASP A 140 20.34 5.32 -5.68
C ASP A 140 19.11 4.53 -6.16
N ARG A 141 18.63 3.61 -5.31
CA ARG A 141 17.50 2.73 -5.60
C ARG A 141 16.73 2.33 -4.35
N HIS A 142 15.48 1.94 -4.54
CA HIS A 142 14.62 1.36 -3.51
C HIS A 142 14.20 -0.05 -3.91
N LEU A 143 14.18 -0.96 -2.94
CA LEU A 143 13.70 -2.32 -3.08
C LEU A 143 12.19 -2.35 -3.31
N ILE A 144 11.75 -3.16 -4.26
CA ILE A 144 10.35 -3.43 -4.56
C ILE A 144 10.14 -4.95 -4.55
N PHE A 145 9.10 -5.38 -3.85
CA PHE A 145 8.58 -6.74 -3.94
C PHE A 145 7.41 -6.76 -4.91
N LEU A 146 7.40 -7.77 -5.78
CA LEU A 146 6.28 -8.12 -6.63
C LEU A 146 5.64 -9.36 -6.02
N GLU A 147 4.44 -9.19 -5.48
CA GLU A 147 3.78 -10.21 -4.67
C GLU A 147 2.51 -10.69 -5.37
N PRO A 148 2.40 -11.97 -5.80
CA PRO A 148 1.16 -12.49 -6.36
C PRO A 148 0.03 -12.41 -5.32
N GLU A 149 -1.10 -11.77 -5.65
CA GLU A 149 -2.23 -11.63 -4.70
C GLU A 149 -2.99 -12.96 -4.47
N GLY A 150 -2.72 -14.00 -5.28
CA GLY A 150 -3.25 -15.34 -5.07
C GLY A 150 -3.02 -16.28 -6.25
N ILE A 151 -3.23 -17.59 -6.01
CA ILE A 151 -2.97 -18.65 -7.00
C ILE A 151 -3.91 -18.64 -8.22
N ASN A 152 -5.08 -18.01 -8.09
CA ASN A 152 -6.13 -17.99 -9.13
C ASN A 152 -6.37 -16.59 -9.70
N THR A 153 -5.52 -15.60 -9.38
CA THR A 153 -5.59 -14.25 -9.93
C THR A 153 -4.38 -13.97 -10.81
N ARG A 154 -4.49 -12.95 -11.66
CA ARG A 154 -3.38 -12.43 -12.46
C ARG A 154 -2.88 -11.10 -11.90
N GLU A 155 -3.32 -10.72 -10.70
CA GLU A 155 -2.90 -9.47 -10.06
C GLU A 155 -1.64 -9.69 -9.22
N VAL A 156 -0.73 -8.73 -9.35
CA VAL A 156 0.51 -8.63 -8.59
C VAL A 156 0.50 -7.29 -7.87
N TYR A 157 0.76 -7.33 -6.57
CA TYR A 157 0.92 -6.15 -5.70
C TYR A 157 2.33 -5.56 -5.85
#